data_AF-A0A9D7ZTA1-F1
#
_entry.id   AF-A0A9D7ZTA1-F1
#
_cell.length_a   1.000
_cell.length_b   1.000
_cell.length_c   1.000
_cell.angle_alpha   90.00
_cell.angle_beta   90.00
_cell.angle_gamma   90.00
#
_symmetry.space_group_name_H-M   'P 1'
#
loop_
_entity.id
_entity.type
_entity.pdbx_description
1 polymer ?
#
loop_
_entity_poly.entity_id
_entity_poly.type
_entity_poly.pdbx_seq_one_letter_code
_entity_poly.pdbx_strand_id
1 'polypeptide(L)'
;MNPIKRLAGQTAIYGIPSILTRFLNYLLVPLYTYGILTQAEYGVVNVFYSYSALLMVILTYGMETAFFRFSETHSNRKMVFSTGLSSIMFTSVIFLLLTNSFPKTIAGWIDYSQYTVFVVWFAWILALDAIAAIPFAKLRADNRSGRFATIKSVSILSNVFFNLFFLVLCPWISNNHGNSVAGEFINLIYRPDWAIEYIFISNLLASSITLVMLLPQIMKVNWAFDFTLWRKMLLYGLPLLIAGMAGIVNETFDRLLLRYLLPPDIAEARVGIYSACYKIAVLMVLFVQAYRFAAEPFFFALMKDKDAKVVYARVMDYFIITVSLIFLVTMLYLDYIFIYFIGPEFRSARGVIPILMMAKLFLGIYFNISIWYKLTGKTMWGALITIIGAIVSVGLNIYWIPRSPDHLIYGYIGSAWATFFCYSAMMILGYLIGQRYFPIPYNLKKIIGLLGLTALIYITSRFLAVENLFLGILINTSLLILYLVVVALVERKDIVSLITSFRGKTG
;
A
#
# COMPACT_ATOMS: atom_id res chain seq x y z
N MET A 1 -25.11 15.20 15.96
CA MET A 1 -23.67 15.51 15.74
C MET A 1 -23.40 15.40 14.25
N ASN A 2 -22.74 16.39 13.61
CA ASN A 2 -22.55 16.37 12.15
C ASN A 2 -21.78 15.09 11.73
N PRO A 3 -22.36 14.23 10.86
CA PRO A 3 -21.73 12.95 10.46
C PRO A 3 -20.32 13.12 9.90
N ILE A 4 -20.05 14.23 9.19
CA ILE A 4 -18.73 14.52 8.62
C ILE A 4 -17.71 14.82 9.73
N LYS A 5 -18.10 15.59 10.75
CA LYS A 5 -17.24 15.87 11.91
C LYS A 5 -16.89 14.59 12.66
N ARG A 6 -17.85 13.66 12.79
CA ARG A 6 -17.62 12.34 13.39
C ARG A 6 -16.62 11.53 12.57
N LEU A 7 -16.80 11.47 11.25
CA LEU A 7 -15.90 10.74 10.36
C LEU A 7 -14.48 11.34 10.37
N ALA A 8 -14.34 12.66 10.30
CA ALA A 8 -13.04 13.34 10.36
C ALA A 8 -12.32 13.06 11.69
N GLY A 9 -13.04 13.15 12.83
CA GLY A 9 -12.49 12.81 14.14
C GLY A 9 -12.05 11.35 14.24
N GLN A 10 -12.84 10.42 13.71
CA GLN A 10 -12.48 9.00 13.66
C GLN A 10 -11.26 8.74 12.76
N THR A 11 -11.17 9.39 11.61
CA THR A 11 -9.99 9.30 10.72
C THR A 11 -8.73 9.81 11.41
N ALA A 12 -8.81 10.93 12.14
CA ALA A 12 -7.67 11.47 12.88
C ALA A 12 -7.24 10.54 14.03
N ILE A 13 -8.19 10.07 14.84
CA ILE A 13 -7.91 9.26 16.04
C ILE A 13 -7.46 7.84 15.68
N TYR A 14 -8.10 7.19 14.70
CA TYR A 14 -7.83 5.79 14.36
C TYR A 14 -6.90 5.63 13.15
N GLY A 15 -6.97 6.55 12.19
CA GLY A 15 -6.18 6.49 10.97
C GLY A 15 -4.73 6.93 11.16
N ILE A 16 -4.49 8.07 11.83
CA ILE A 16 -3.13 8.64 11.95
C ILE A 16 -2.19 7.71 12.74
N PRO A 17 -2.54 7.20 13.94
CA PRO A 17 -1.63 6.33 14.68
C PRO A 17 -1.35 4.99 13.98
N SER A 18 -2.33 4.45 13.26
CA SER A 18 -2.18 3.19 12.52
C SER A 18 -1.34 3.33 11.25
N ILE A 19 -1.25 4.54 10.70
CA ILE A 19 -0.40 4.89 9.57
C ILE A 19 0.99 5.27 10.00
N LEU A 20 1.14 5.96 11.13
CA LEU A 20 2.43 6.49 11.57
C LEU A 20 3.46 5.37 11.67
N THR A 21 3.06 4.19 12.14
CA THR A 21 3.92 3.00 12.17
C THR A 21 4.29 2.54 10.75
N ARG A 22 3.35 2.49 9.82
CA ARG A 22 3.63 2.16 8.40
C ARG A 22 4.52 3.21 7.72
N PHE A 23 4.40 4.47 8.12
CA PHE A 23 5.21 5.58 7.62
C PHE A 23 6.69 5.41 7.95
N LEU A 24 7.03 4.75 9.06
CA LEU A 24 8.44 4.49 9.44
C LEU A 24 9.19 3.66 8.39
N ASN A 25 8.54 2.66 7.76
CA ASN A 25 9.17 1.92 6.66
C ASN A 25 9.41 2.79 5.43
N TYR A 26 8.60 3.82 5.23
CA TYR A 26 8.81 4.77 4.14
C TYR A 26 9.95 5.75 4.44
N LEU A 27 10.20 6.07 5.71
CA LEU A 27 11.38 6.86 6.12
C LEU A 27 12.72 6.18 5.82
N LEU A 28 12.71 4.87 5.51
CA LEU A 28 13.89 4.17 5.02
C LEU A 28 14.21 4.49 3.54
N VAL A 29 13.30 5.12 2.79
CA VAL A 29 13.55 5.46 1.38
C VAL A 29 14.69 6.48 1.23
N PRO A 30 14.73 7.60 1.99
CA PRO A 30 15.91 8.46 2.01
C PRO A 30 17.18 7.69 2.36
N LEU A 31 17.14 6.83 3.38
CA LEU A 31 18.28 6.01 3.79
C LEU A 31 18.81 5.19 2.61
N TYR A 32 17.95 4.46 1.90
CA TYR A 32 18.36 3.62 0.78
C TYR A 32 18.86 4.41 -0.43
N THR A 33 18.26 5.57 -0.71
CA THR A 33 18.49 6.30 -1.96
C THR A 33 19.60 7.34 -1.89
N TYR A 34 20.00 7.78 -0.69
CA TYR A 34 21.12 8.71 -0.49
C TYR A 34 22.45 7.97 -0.35
N GLY A 35 22.91 7.36 -1.45
CA GLY A 35 24.27 6.83 -1.57
C GLY A 35 24.52 5.45 -0.94
N ILE A 36 23.50 4.80 -0.36
CA ILE A 36 23.62 3.42 0.16
C ILE A 36 23.41 2.38 -0.94
N LEU A 37 22.38 2.57 -1.77
CA LEU A 37 22.10 1.69 -2.90
C LEU A 37 22.22 2.43 -4.22
N THR A 38 22.77 1.75 -5.21
CA THR A 38 22.67 2.14 -6.61
C THR A 38 21.24 1.96 -7.13
N GLN A 39 20.95 2.57 -8.29
CA GLN A 39 19.66 2.43 -8.95
C GLN A 39 19.27 0.96 -9.22
N ALA A 40 20.24 0.14 -9.64
CA ALA A 40 20.01 -1.26 -9.97
C ALA A 40 19.70 -2.07 -8.71
N GLU A 41 20.50 -1.93 -7.66
CA GLU A 41 20.32 -2.64 -6.39
C GLU A 41 18.97 -2.32 -5.75
N TYR A 42 18.56 -1.04 -5.73
CA TYR A 42 17.23 -0.67 -5.26
C TYR A 42 16.12 -1.24 -6.15
N GLY A 43 16.38 -1.37 -7.46
CA GLY A 43 15.54 -2.11 -8.40
C GLY A 43 15.33 -3.57 -7.97
N VAL A 44 16.42 -4.30 -7.73
CA VAL A 44 16.39 -5.70 -7.25
C VAL A 44 15.55 -5.81 -5.98
N VAL A 45 15.78 -4.95 -4.99
CA VAL A 45 14.99 -4.91 -3.74
C VAL A 45 13.49 -4.81 -4.02
N ASN A 46 13.08 -3.87 -4.87
CA ASN A 46 11.66 -3.66 -5.17
C ASN A 46 11.05 -4.79 -6.02
N VAL A 47 11.83 -5.46 -6.88
CA VAL A 47 11.38 -6.64 -7.63
C VAL A 47 11.09 -7.81 -6.69
N PHE A 48 12.02 -8.13 -5.78
CA PHE A 48 11.81 -9.18 -4.77
C PHE A 48 10.60 -8.90 -3.87
N TYR A 49 10.43 -7.65 -3.42
CA TYR A 49 9.23 -7.29 -2.66
C TYR A 49 7.94 -7.38 -3.49
N SER A 50 8.00 -7.17 -4.80
CA SER A 50 6.83 -7.33 -5.69
C SER A 50 6.44 -8.81 -5.85
N TYR A 51 7.41 -9.73 -5.95
CA TYR A 51 7.13 -11.17 -5.84
C TYR A 51 6.56 -11.54 -4.48
N SER A 52 7.15 -11.00 -3.40
CA SER A 52 6.71 -11.30 -2.04
C SER A 52 5.24 -10.97 -1.83
N ALA A 53 4.77 -9.84 -2.36
CA ALA A 53 3.37 -9.42 -2.25
C ALA A 53 2.42 -10.41 -2.95
N LEU A 54 2.78 -10.91 -4.13
CA LEU A 54 1.98 -11.90 -4.86
C LEU A 54 1.99 -13.27 -4.18
N LEU A 55 3.18 -13.75 -3.83
CA LEU A 55 3.37 -15.05 -3.19
C LEU A 55 2.68 -15.12 -1.83
N MET A 56 2.67 -14.03 -1.06
CA MET A 56 1.97 -13.97 0.22
C MET A 56 0.45 -14.18 0.07
N VAL A 57 -0.17 -13.63 -0.98
CA VAL A 57 -1.60 -13.89 -1.28
C VAL A 57 -1.84 -15.36 -1.62
N ILE A 58 -0.93 -15.97 -2.38
CA ILE A 58 -1.02 -17.39 -2.75
C ILE A 58 -0.83 -18.28 -1.52
N LEU A 59 0.18 -18.01 -0.69
CA LEU A 59 0.52 -18.82 0.50
C LEU A 59 -0.53 -18.75 1.60
N THR A 60 -1.27 -17.64 1.69
CA THR A 60 -2.37 -17.50 2.65
C THR A 60 -3.72 -17.94 2.11
N TYR A 61 -3.90 -17.98 0.78
CA TYR A 61 -5.07 -18.46 0.05
C TYR A 61 -6.44 -18.08 0.64
N GLY A 62 -6.53 -16.85 1.17
CA GLY A 62 -7.77 -16.31 1.76
C GLY A 62 -8.17 -16.95 3.10
N MET A 63 -7.30 -17.77 3.70
CA MET A 63 -7.58 -18.51 4.92
C MET A 63 -7.79 -17.60 6.14
N GLU A 64 -7.20 -16.39 6.18
CA GLU A 64 -7.50 -15.39 7.21
C GLU A 64 -9.00 -15.05 7.26
N THR A 65 -9.57 -14.70 6.11
CA THR A 65 -10.98 -14.30 6.00
C THR A 65 -11.89 -15.50 6.21
N ALA A 66 -11.50 -16.68 5.73
CA ALA A 66 -12.21 -17.92 6.01
C ALA A 66 -12.24 -18.21 7.52
N PHE A 67 -11.10 -18.08 8.20
CA PHE A 67 -11.02 -18.25 9.65
C PHE A 67 -12.01 -17.35 10.38
N PHE A 68 -12.10 -16.05 10.04
CA PHE A 68 -13.08 -15.16 10.67
C PHE A 68 -14.51 -15.67 10.50
N ARG A 69 -14.94 -15.93 9.26
CA ARG A 69 -16.30 -16.38 8.97
C ARG A 69 -16.65 -17.69 9.71
N PHE A 70 -15.76 -18.67 9.66
CA PHE A 70 -16.00 -19.97 10.28
C PHE A 70 -15.84 -19.94 11.81
N SER A 71 -15.05 -19.01 12.37
CA SER A 71 -14.94 -18.83 13.82
C SER A 71 -16.22 -18.25 14.45
N GLU A 72 -16.99 -17.48 13.69
CA GLU A 72 -18.28 -16.95 14.17
C GLU A 72 -19.42 -17.95 14.03
N THR A 73 -19.38 -18.80 12.99
CA THR A 73 -20.49 -19.69 12.62
C THR A 73 -20.35 -21.13 13.11
N HIS A 74 -19.13 -21.59 13.35
CA HIS A 74 -18.88 -22.97 13.78
C HIS A 74 -18.83 -23.08 15.30
N SER A 75 -19.48 -24.10 15.85
CA SER A 75 -19.53 -24.38 17.30
C SER A 75 -18.16 -24.53 17.96
N ASN A 76 -17.16 -25.08 17.26
CA ASN A 76 -15.83 -25.31 17.82
C ASN A 76 -14.77 -24.37 17.21
N ARG A 77 -14.64 -23.17 17.80
CA ARG A 77 -13.62 -22.17 17.40
C ARG A 77 -12.19 -22.68 17.47
N LYS A 78 -11.89 -23.57 18.43
CA LYS A 78 -10.54 -24.16 18.57
C LYS A 78 -10.21 -25.07 17.38
N MET A 79 -11.20 -25.82 16.88
CA MET A 79 -11.04 -26.66 15.69
C MET A 79 -10.80 -25.82 14.43
N VAL A 80 -11.56 -24.73 14.25
CA VAL A 80 -11.36 -23.80 13.12
C VAL A 80 -9.94 -23.21 13.13
N PHE A 81 -9.45 -22.82 14.30
CA PHE A 81 -8.09 -22.31 14.45
C PHE A 81 -7.03 -23.37 14.15
N SER A 82 -7.18 -24.58 14.71
CA SER A 82 -6.23 -25.68 14.51
C SER A 82 -6.17 -26.11 13.04
N THR A 83 -7.33 -26.30 12.40
CA THR A 83 -7.42 -26.67 10.98
C THR A 83 -6.81 -25.60 10.08
N GLY A 84 -7.14 -24.31 10.31
CA GLY A 84 -6.60 -23.20 9.54
C GLY A 84 -5.09 -23.02 9.70
N LEU A 85 -4.59 -23.09 10.94
CA LEU A 85 -3.15 -22.99 11.23
C LEU A 85 -2.37 -24.17 10.66
N SER A 86 -2.86 -25.40 10.85
CA SER A 86 -2.23 -26.62 10.31
C SER A 86 -2.16 -26.57 8.79
N SER A 87 -3.22 -26.09 8.13
CA SER A 87 -3.24 -25.92 6.69
C SER A 87 -2.14 -24.96 6.20
N ILE A 88 -2.02 -23.78 6.81
CA ILE A 88 -1.00 -22.81 6.41
C ILE A 88 0.42 -23.27 6.77
N MET A 89 0.61 -23.89 7.93
CA MET A 89 1.91 -24.46 8.29
C MET A 89 2.33 -25.54 7.29
N PHE A 90 1.42 -26.45 6.91
CA PHE A 90 1.70 -27.49 5.93
C PHE A 90 2.12 -26.91 4.58
N THR A 91 1.36 -25.94 4.05
CA THR A 91 1.71 -25.29 2.77
C THR A 91 3.01 -24.48 2.86
N SER A 92 3.28 -23.84 4.01
CA SER A 92 4.51 -23.08 4.24
C SER A 92 5.73 -23.99 4.34
N VAL A 93 5.60 -25.15 4.99
CA VAL A 93 6.67 -26.17 5.05
C VAL A 93 6.96 -26.74 3.67
N ILE A 94 5.93 -27.09 2.89
CA ILE A 94 6.13 -27.53 1.49
C ILE A 94 6.83 -26.45 0.68
N PHE A 95 6.39 -25.20 0.79
CA PHE A 95 7.00 -24.07 0.11
C PHE A 95 8.48 -23.91 0.49
N LEU A 96 8.82 -24.01 1.78
CA LEU A 96 10.21 -23.99 2.25
C LEU A 96 11.02 -25.18 1.73
N LEU A 97 10.47 -26.39 1.75
CA LEU A 97 11.15 -27.58 1.24
C LEU A 97 11.46 -27.43 -0.25
N LEU A 98 10.50 -26.99 -1.05
CA LEU A 98 10.70 -26.78 -2.50
C LEU A 98 11.73 -25.67 -2.77
N THR A 99 11.61 -24.53 -2.08
CA THR A 99 12.50 -23.39 -2.30
C THR A 99 13.92 -23.63 -1.83
N ASN A 100 14.12 -24.35 -0.72
CA ASN A 100 15.45 -24.68 -0.22
C ASN A 100 16.10 -25.86 -0.98
N SER A 101 15.30 -26.76 -1.57
CA SER A 101 15.84 -27.88 -2.38
C SER A 101 16.22 -27.45 -3.80
N PHE A 102 15.49 -26.49 -4.38
CA PHE A 102 15.72 -26.03 -5.76
C PHE A 102 15.97 -24.51 -5.89
N PRO A 103 16.81 -23.89 -5.05
CA PRO A 103 16.93 -22.44 -5.00
C PRO A 103 17.52 -21.89 -6.31
N LYS A 104 18.49 -22.60 -6.92
CA LYS A 104 19.09 -22.19 -8.20
C LYS A 104 18.10 -22.26 -9.37
N THR A 105 17.29 -23.33 -9.42
CA THR A 105 16.27 -23.49 -10.47
C THR A 105 15.22 -22.38 -10.39
N ILE A 106 14.77 -22.08 -9.16
CA ILE A 106 13.78 -21.01 -8.93
C ILE A 106 14.41 -19.65 -9.26
N ALA A 107 15.64 -19.40 -8.82
CA ALA A 107 16.39 -18.19 -9.17
C ALA A 107 16.53 -18.03 -10.70
N GLY A 108 16.75 -19.13 -11.43
CA GLY A 108 16.77 -19.14 -12.89
C GLY A 108 15.42 -18.82 -13.52
N TRP A 109 14.31 -19.34 -12.98
CA TRP A 109 12.96 -19.03 -13.48
C TRP A 109 12.59 -17.55 -13.30
N ILE A 110 13.09 -16.90 -12.25
CA ILE A 110 12.86 -15.47 -12.02
C ILE A 110 13.93 -14.57 -12.66
N ASP A 111 14.87 -15.12 -13.44
CA ASP A 111 15.97 -14.37 -14.08
C ASP A 111 16.90 -13.65 -13.08
N TYR A 112 17.16 -14.30 -11.93
CA TYR A 112 18.00 -13.80 -10.84
C TYR A 112 18.97 -14.88 -10.31
N SER A 113 19.56 -15.67 -11.20
CA SER A 113 20.50 -16.74 -10.84
C SER A 113 21.63 -16.30 -9.89
N GLN A 114 22.12 -15.05 -10.03
CA GLN A 114 23.14 -14.48 -9.15
C GLN A 114 22.68 -14.24 -7.69
N TYR A 115 21.37 -14.15 -7.46
CA TYR A 115 20.77 -13.87 -6.14
C TYR A 115 20.04 -15.09 -5.56
N THR A 116 20.59 -16.29 -5.78
CA THR A 116 20.04 -17.55 -5.26
C THR A 116 19.78 -17.50 -3.74
N VAL A 117 20.65 -16.83 -2.98
CA VAL A 117 20.51 -16.67 -1.52
C VAL A 117 19.28 -15.83 -1.16
N PHE A 118 18.95 -14.81 -1.95
CA PHE A 118 17.80 -13.93 -1.69
C PHE A 118 16.48 -14.70 -1.85
N VAL A 119 16.41 -15.64 -2.80
CA VAL A 119 15.25 -16.54 -2.96
C VAL A 119 15.00 -17.32 -1.67
N VAL A 120 16.05 -17.85 -1.05
CA VAL A 120 15.95 -18.61 0.21
C VAL A 120 15.48 -17.69 1.35
N TRP A 121 16.08 -16.51 1.52
CA TRP A 121 15.68 -15.58 2.58
C TRP A 121 14.24 -15.10 2.42
N PHE A 122 13.81 -14.76 1.20
CA PHE A 122 12.41 -14.41 0.95
C PHE A 122 11.46 -15.57 1.20
N ALA A 123 11.87 -16.81 0.88
CA ALA A 123 11.05 -17.97 1.18
C ALA A 123 10.81 -18.10 2.69
N TRP A 124 11.85 -17.89 3.51
CA TRP A 124 11.74 -17.86 4.96
C TRP A 124 10.87 -16.71 5.47
N ILE A 125 11.08 -15.48 4.99
CA ILE A 125 10.24 -14.32 5.34
C ILE A 125 8.76 -14.64 5.08
N LEU A 126 8.45 -15.11 3.86
CA LEU A 126 7.09 -15.41 3.43
C LEU A 126 6.45 -16.54 4.24
N ALA A 127 7.19 -17.60 4.54
CA ALA A 127 6.70 -18.71 5.35
C ALA A 127 6.38 -18.26 6.79
N LEU A 128 7.27 -17.48 7.41
CA LEU A 128 7.06 -16.95 8.75
C LEU A 128 5.84 -16.02 8.80
N ASP A 129 5.72 -15.11 7.83
CA ASP A 129 4.61 -14.18 7.73
C ASP A 129 3.28 -14.89 7.45
N ALA A 130 3.27 -15.89 6.57
CA ALA A 130 2.10 -16.71 6.28
C ALA A 130 1.63 -17.44 7.54
N ILE A 131 2.53 -18.10 8.28
CA ILE A 131 2.20 -18.77 9.54
C ILE A 131 1.63 -17.77 10.56
N ALA A 132 2.19 -16.55 10.63
CA ALA A 132 1.72 -15.51 11.54
C ALA A 132 0.32 -14.97 11.21
N ALA A 133 -0.16 -15.12 9.96
CA ALA A 133 -1.46 -14.64 9.49
C ALA A 133 -2.64 -15.13 10.35
N ILE A 134 -2.68 -16.42 10.67
CA ILE A 134 -3.79 -17.04 11.42
C ILE A 134 -3.79 -16.69 12.90
N PRO A 135 -2.65 -16.71 13.63
CA PRO A 135 -2.57 -16.16 14.99
C PRO A 135 -2.98 -14.69 15.06
N PHE A 136 -2.63 -13.87 14.06
CA PHE A 136 -3.11 -12.48 13.99
C PHE A 136 -4.63 -12.40 13.77
N ALA A 137 -5.19 -13.26 12.91
CA ALA A 137 -6.64 -13.35 12.72
C ALA A 137 -7.34 -13.76 14.02
N LYS A 138 -6.79 -14.73 14.76
CA LYS A 138 -7.30 -15.13 16.08
C LYS A 138 -7.27 -13.99 17.11
N LEU A 139 -6.16 -13.26 17.21
CA LEU A 139 -6.07 -12.12 18.12
C LEU A 139 -7.15 -11.07 17.85
N ARG A 140 -7.46 -10.84 16.56
CA ARG A 140 -8.55 -9.95 16.14
C ARG A 140 -9.93 -10.53 16.47
N ALA A 141 -10.17 -11.81 16.20
CA ALA A 141 -11.43 -12.48 16.52
C ALA A 141 -11.71 -12.53 18.03
N ASP A 142 -10.66 -12.66 18.85
CA ASP A 142 -10.72 -12.63 20.32
C ASP A 142 -10.77 -11.19 20.89
N ASN A 143 -10.90 -10.15 20.04
CA ASN A 143 -10.88 -8.73 20.41
C ASN A 143 -9.65 -8.27 21.21
N ARG A 144 -8.50 -8.93 21.04
CA ARG A 144 -7.22 -8.58 21.70
C ARG A 144 -6.43 -7.55 20.88
N SER A 145 -7.07 -6.41 20.58
CA SER A 145 -6.54 -5.34 19.73
C SER A 145 -5.21 -4.77 20.23
N GLY A 146 -5.04 -4.64 21.55
CA GLY A 146 -3.78 -4.18 22.17
C GLY A 146 -2.60 -5.06 21.82
N ARG A 147 -2.69 -6.37 22.08
CA ARG A 147 -1.61 -7.33 21.76
C ARG A 147 -1.35 -7.41 20.24
N PHE A 148 -2.40 -7.35 19.42
CA PHE A 148 -2.25 -7.29 17.96
C PHE A 148 -1.42 -6.07 17.54
N ALA A 149 -1.78 -4.88 18.04
CA ALA A 149 -1.09 -3.64 17.71
C ALA A 149 0.36 -3.66 18.22
N THR A 150 0.61 -4.12 19.45
CA THR A 150 1.96 -4.22 20.02
C THR A 150 2.88 -5.09 19.16
N ILE A 151 2.43 -6.29 18.77
CA ILE A 151 3.27 -7.19 17.96
C ILE A 151 3.56 -6.58 16.59
N LYS A 152 2.56 -5.98 15.93
CA LYS A 152 2.76 -5.32 14.63
C LYS A 152 3.70 -4.10 14.74
N SER A 153 3.57 -3.30 15.80
CA SER A 153 4.48 -2.17 16.04
C SER A 153 5.91 -2.63 16.31
N VAL A 154 6.11 -3.65 17.15
CA VAL A 154 7.43 -4.23 17.41
C VAL A 154 8.04 -4.79 16.12
N SER A 155 7.27 -5.49 15.29
CA SER A 155 7.73 -5.99 13.99
C SER A 155 8.31 -4.87 13.10
N ILE A 156 7.54 -3.79 12.91
CA ILE A 156 7.97 -2.64 12.10
C ILE A 156 9.17 -1.93 12.73
N LEU A 157 9.13 -1.67 14.04
CA LEU A 157 10.23 -0.99 14.74
C LEU A 157 11.51 -1.82 14.71
N SER A 158 11.41 -3.14 14.86
CA SER A 158 12.55 -4.05 14.71
C SER A 158 13.10 -4.00 13.28
N ASN A 159 12.24 -4.00 12.27
CA ASN A 159 12.71 -3.88 10.87
C ASN A 159 13.46 -2.57 10.63
N VAL A 160 12.92 -1.44 11.09
CA VAL A 160 13.57 -0.13 10.98
C VAL A 160 14.86 -0.09 11.79
N PHE A 161 14.84 -0.61 13.02
CA PHE A 161 16.01 -0.69 13.90
C PHE A 161 17.13 -1.49 13.25
N PHE A 162 16.87 -2.69 12.73
CA PHE A 162 17.90 -3.50 12.09
C PHE A 162 18.43 -2.86 10.80
N ASN A 163 17.58 -2.19 10.01
CA ASN A 163 18.05 -1.44 8.85
C ASN A 163 19.01 -0.31 9.25
N LEU A 164 18.66 0.49 10.26
CA LEU A 164 19.54 1.55 10.77
C LEU A 164 20.82 0.98 11.41
N PHE A 165 20.69 -0.13 12.13
CA PHE A 165 21.83 -0.83 12.73
C PHE A 165 22.84 -1.27 11.67
N PHE A 166 22.39 -2.01 10.65
CA PHE A 166 23.30 -2.54 9.64
C PHE A 166 23.78 -1.50 8.62
N LEU A 167 22.92 -0.59 8.18
CA LEU A 167 23.25 0.34 7.08
C LEU A 167 23.86 1.66 7.55
N VAL A 168 23.71 2.02 8.83
CA VAL A 168 24.26 3.27 9.37
C VAL A 168 25.25 2.99 10.50
N LEU A 169 24.81 2.27 11.55
CA LEU A 169 25.62 2.12 12.75
C LEU A 169 26.85 1.23 12.53
N CYS A 170 26.69 0.07 11.89
CA CYS A 170 27.80 -0.84 11.61
C CYS A 170 28.92 -0.19 10.77
N PRO A 171 28.64 0.44 9.60
CA PRO A 171 29.68 1.13 8.84
C PRO A 171 30.31 2.29 9.63
N TRP A 172 29.53 3.04 10.42
CA TRP A 172 30.07 4.12 11.25
C TRP A 172 31.03 3.60 12.33
N ILE A 173 30.72 2.49 13.01
CA ILE A 173 31.61 1.89 14.03
C ILE A 173 32.84 1.26 13.37
N SER A 174 32.70 0.58 12.24
CA SER A 174 33.82 -0.03 11.53
C SER A 174 34.84 1.03 11.07
N ASN A 175 34.36 2.18 10.56
CA ASN A 175 35.22 3.28 10.09
C ASN A 175 35.87 4.09 11.23
N ASN A 176 35.16 4.33 12.35
CA ASN A 176 35.64 5.23 13.41
C ASN A 176 36.24 4.53 14.64
N HIS A 177 35.88 3.28 14.88
CA HIS A 177 36.19 2.55 16.11
C HIS A 177 36.58 1.08 15.86
N GLY A 178 37.15 0.76 14.69
CA GLY A 178 37.50 -0.61 14.29
C GLY A 178 38.42 -1.36 15.27
N ASN A 179 39.27 -0.65 16.02
CA ASN A 179 40.20 -1.23 17.02
C ASN A 179 39.59 -1.37 18.44
N SER A 180 38.31 -1.04 18.62
CA SER A 180 37.60 -1.26 19.89
C SER A 180 36.99 -2.66 19.93
N VAL A 181 36.70 -3.19 21.13
CA VAL A 181 36.00 -4.48 21.30
C VAL A 181 34.67 -4.51 20.53
N ALA A 182 33.99 -3.36 20.44
CA ALA A 182 32.78 -3.20 19.63
C ALA A 182 33.06 -3.25 18.12
N GLY A 183 34.18 -2.69 17.67
CA GLY A 183 34.65 -2.75 16.28
C GLY A 183 35.01 -4.16 15.83
N GLU A 184 35.72 -4.93 16.67
CA GLU A 184 36.04 -6.33 16.39
C GLU A 184 34.77 -7.19 16.28
N PHE A 185 33.81 -7.02 17.20
CA PHE A 185 32.53 -7.72 17.14
C PHE A 185 31.73 -7.36 15.87
N ILE A 186 31.72 -6.09 15.48
CA ILE A 186 31.01 -5.65 14.28
C ILE A 186 31.71 -6.16 13.02
N ASN A 187 33.04 -6.17 12.95
CA ASN A 187 33.77 -6.70 11.79
C ASN A 187 33.56 -8.22 11.59
N LEU A 188 33.13 -8.96 12.63
CA LEU A 188 32.72 -10.37 12.49
C LEU A 188 31.34 -10.54 11.82
N ILE A 189 30.44 -9.56 11.95
CA ILE A 189 29.03 -9.64 11.53
C ILE A 189 28.76 -8.78 10.28
N TYR A 190 29.46 -7.66 10.15
CA TYR A 190 29.28 -6.66 9.13
C TYR A 190 30.26 -6.86 7.97
N ARG A 191 29.72 -6.79 6.75
CA ARG A 191 30.41 -6.85 5.47
C ARG A 191 30.01 -5.62 4.68
N PRO A 192 30.95 -4.76 4.25
CA PRO A 192 30.63 -3.50 3.59
C PRO A 192 29.74 -3.64 2.34
N ASP A 193 29.91 -4.72 1.57
CA ASP A 193 29.22 -4.91 0.28
C ASP A 193 27.80 -5.48 0.41
N TRP A 194 27.30 -5.72 1.63
CA TRP A 194 26.06 -6.45 1.89
C TRP A 194 24.83 -5.57 2.08
N ALA A 195 24.73 -4.45 1.35
CA ALA A 195 23.65 -3.48 1.55
C ALA A 195 22.26 -4.07 1.28
N ILE A 196 22.08 -4.83 0.19
CA ILE A 196 20.80 -5.51 -0.11
C ILE A 196 20.50 -6.59 0.92
N GLU A 197 21.51 -7.37 1.27
CA GLU A 197 21.46 -8.48 2.21
C GLU A 197 20.94 -8.01 3.56
N TYR A 198 21.45 -6.88 4.06
CA TYR A 198 21.02 -6.32 5.34
C TYR A 198 19.56 -5.87 5.34
N ILE A 199 19.03 -5.39 4.21
CA ILE A 199 17.61 -5.04 4.09
C ILE A 199 16.75 -6.31 4.25
N PHE A 200 17.15 -7.41 3.61
CA PHE A 200 16.42 -8.67 3.67
C PHE A 200 16.58 -9.38 5.02
N ILE A 201 17.78 -9.38 5.60
CA ILE A 201 18.05 -9.91 6.94
C ILE A 201 17.24 -9.13 7.98
N SER A 202 17.18 -7.80 7.88
CA SER A 202 16.37 -6.96 8.78
C SER A 202 14.89 -7.32 8.71
N ASN A 203 14.38 -7.69 7.54
CA ASN A 203 13.00 -8.16 7.39
C ASN A 203 12.81 -9.57 7.96
N LEU A 204 13.74 -10.48 7.67
CA LEU A 204 13.74 -11.83 8.22
C LEU A 204 13.74 -11.83 9.75
N LEU A 205 14.60 -11.03 10.38
CA LEU A 205 14.64 -10.87 11.84
C LEU A 205 13.32 -10.31 12.39
N ALA A 206 12.72 -9.33 11.73
CA ALA A 206 11.43 -8.77 12.13
C ALA A 206 10.30 -9.81 12.05
N SER A 207 10.25 -10.61 10.98
CA SER A 207 9.30 -11.73 10.83
C SER A 207 9.54 -12.83 11.87
N SER A 208 10.80 -13.17 12.17
CA SER A 208 11.15 -14.13 13.22
C SER A 208 10.70 -13.66 14.60
N ILE A 209 11.00 -12.41 14.98
CA ILE A 209 10.53 -11.82 16.25
C ILE A 209 9.01 -11.85 16.33
N THR A 210 8.33 -11.55 15.22
CA THR A 210 6.87 -11.59 15.14
C THR A 210 6.34 -12.98 15.46
N LEU A 211 6.91 -14.03 14.87
CA LEU A 211 6.52 -15.40 15.14
C LEU A 211 6.79 -15.80 16.60
N VAL A 212 7.96 -15.42 17.14
CA VAL A 212 8.32 -15.66 18.55
C VAL A 212 7.28 -15.04 19.51
N MET A 213 6.85 -13.80 19.27
CA MET A 213 5.82 -13.15 20.09
C MET A 213 4.42 -13.79 19.97
N LEU A 214 4.18 -14.51 18.88
CA LEU A 214 2.95 -15.27 18.59
C LEU A 214 3.00 -16.73 19.06
N LEU A 215 4.16 -17.23 19.52
CA LEU A 215 4.29 -18.59 20.05
C LEU A 215 3.27 -18.91 21.14
N PRO A 216 2.92 -18.02 22.10
CA PRO A 216 1.92 -18.33 23.11
C PRO A 216 0.52 -18.63 22.54
N GLN A 217 0.22 -18.18 21.31
CA GLN A 217 -1.04 -18.43 20.62
C GLN A 217 -0.98 -19.74 19.83
N ILE A 218 0.19 -20.06 19.28
CA ILE A 218 0.48 -21.28 18.51
C ILE A 218 0.59 -22.50 19.45
N MET A 219 1.30 -22.37 20.57
CA MET A 219 1.50 -23.46 21.53
C MET A 219 0.21 -23.87 22.28
N LYS A 220 -0.79 -22.99 22.34
CA LYS A 220 -2.10 -23.29 22.95
C LYS A 220 -3.06 -24.03 22.00
N VAL A 221 -2.56 -24.53 20.87
CA VAL A 221 -3.33 -25.26 19.87
C VAL A 221 -3.43 -26.72 20.27
N ASN A 222 -4.65 -27.23 20.33
CA ASN A 222 -4.87 -28.67 20.27
C ASN A 222 -4.78 -29.04 18.79
N TRP A 223 -3.69 -29.70 18.38
CA TRP A 223 -3.42 -30.10 16.99
C TRP A 223 -4.41 -31.16 16.51
N ALA A 224 -5.62 -30.72 16.19
CA ALA A 224 -6.70 -31.51 15.61
C ALA A 224 -7.06 -30.94 14.24
N PHE A 225 -7.18 -31.79 13.23
CA PHE A 225 -7.45 -31.39 11.86
C PHE A 225 -8.77 -31.98 11.35
N ASP A 226 -9.65 -31.14 10.82
CA ASP A 226 -10.92 -31.56 10.22
C ASP A 226 -10.87 -31.27 8.73
N PHE A 227 -10.78 -32.34 7.94
CA PHE A 227 -10.70 -32.27 6.48
C PHE A 227 -11.97 -31.71 5.84
N THR A 228 -13.14 -31.99 6.43
CA THR A 228 -14.42 -31.50 5.91
C THR A 228 -14.57 -30.01 6.15
N LEU A 229 -14.17 -29.54 7.34
CA LEU A 229 -14.09 -28.11 7.64
C LEU A 229 -13.06 -27.42 6.75
N TRP A 230 -11.86 -28.00 6.62
CA TRP A 230 -10.79 -27.46 5.76
C TRP A 230 -11.25 -27.23 4.33
N ARG A 231 -11.92 -28.23 3.72
CA ARG A 231 -12.45 -28.11 2.35
C ARG A 231 -13.46 -26.96 2.23
N LYS A 232 -14.34 -26.78 3.23
CA LYS A 232 -15.31 -25.66 3.26
C LYS A 232 -14.60 -24.31 3.39
N MET A 233 -13.57 -24.23 4.23
CA MET A 233 -12.75 -23.01 4.40
C MET A 233 -12.00 -22.67 3.11
N LEU A 234 -11.39 -23.64 2.44
CA LEU A 234 -10.71 -23.45 1.17
C LEU A 234 -11.65 -22.99 0.06
N LEU A 235 -12.79 -23.64 -0.12
CA LEU A 235 -13.77 -23.25 -1.13
C LEU A 235 -14.27 -21.82 -0.94
N TYR A 236 -14.34 -21.37 0.31
CA TYR A 236 -14.65 -19.97 0.62
C TYR A 236 -13.46 -19.02 0.39
N GLY A 237 -12.24 -19.47 0.67
CA GLY A 237 -11.00 -18.69 0.50
C GLY A 237 -10.60 -18.50 -0.96
N LEU A 238 -10.86 -19.46 -1.85
CA LEU A 238 -10.42 -19.43 -3.25
C LEU A 238 -10.89 -18.20 -4.03
N PRO A 239 -12.18 -17.80 -4.02
CA PRO A 239 -12.60 -16.55 -4.68
C PRO A 239 -11.91 -15.31 -4.11
N LEU A 240 -11.59 -15.32 -2.81
CA LEU A 240 -10.89 -14.22 -2.13
C LEU A 240 -9.41 -14.17 -2.52
N LEU A 241 -8.77 -15.32 -2.73
CA LEU A 241 -7.42 -15.41 -3.32
C LEU A 241 -7.41 -14.75 -4.69
N ILE A 242 -8.35 -15.09 -5.58
CA ILE A 242 -8.38 -14.53 -6.94
C ILE A 242 -8.57 -13.00 -6.90
N ALA A 243 -9.50 -12.53 -6.07
CA ALA A 243 -9.73 -11.10 -5.88
C ALA A 243 -8.49 -10.40 -5.27
N GLY A 244 -7.83 -11.03 -4.30
CA GLY A 244 -6.61 -10.54 -3.66
C GLY A 244 -5.45 -10.46 -4.64
N MET A 245 -5.28 -11.48 -5.48
CA MET A 245 -4.25 -11.50 -6.52
C MET A 245 -4.45 -10.36 -7.51
N ALA A 246 -5.68 -10.17 -8.02
CA ALA A 246 -5.98 -9.05 -8.90
C ALA A 246 -5.67 -7.69 -8.23
N GLY A 247 -5.96 -7.58 -6.93
CA GLY A 247 -5.63 -6.39 -6.14
C GLY A 247 -4.13 -6.11 -6.06
N ILE A 248 -3.32 -7.13 -5.77
CA ILE A 248 -1.85 -6.99 -5.74
C ILE A 248 -1.29 -6.75 -7.13
N VAL A 249 -1.84 -7.38 -8.16
CA VAL A 249 -1.42 -7.14 -9.55
C VAL A 249 -1.57 -5.65 -9.92
N ASN A 250 -2.67 -5.03 -9.52
CA ASN A 250 -2.90 -3.60 -9.74
C ASN A 250 -1.91 -2.69 -8.99
N GLU A 251 -1.30 -3.16 -7.90
CA GLU A 251 -0.47 -2.33 -7.02
C GLU A 251 1.04 -2.48 -7.30
N THR A 252 1.50 -3.70 -7.59
CA THR A 252 2.94 -4.02 -7.61
C THR A 252 3.44 -4.74 -8.86
N PHE A 253 2.56 -5.16 -9.76
CA PHE A 253 2.97 -5.93 -10.94
C PHE A 253 3.67 -5.07 -11.99
N ASP A 254 3.45 -3.77 -11.96
CA ASP A 254 4.13 -2.77 -12.77
C ASP A 254 5.66 -2.92 -12.73
N ARG A 255 6.23 -3.13 -11.54
CA ARG A 255 7.67 -3.33 -11.32
C ARG A 255 8.20 -4.62 -11.92
N LEU A 256 7.41 -5.70 -11.82
CA LEU A 256 7.77 -6.99 -12.42
C LEU A 256 7.74 -6.90 -13.94
N LEU A 257 6.70 -6.29 -14.51
CA LEU A 257 6.62 -6.06 -15.95
C LEU A 257 7.73 -5.16 -16.46
N LEU A 258 8.08 -4.09 -15.72
CA LEU A 258 9.23 -3.25 -16.07
C LEU A 258 10.54 -4.05 -16.08
N ARG A 259 10.78 -4.95 -15.12
CA ARG A 259 11.99 -5.78 -15.09
C ARG A 259 12.09 -6.74 -16.28
N TYR A 260 10.97 -7.32 -16.72
CA TYR A 260 10.96 -8.33 -17.78
C TYR A 260 10.79 -7.79 -19.20
N LEU A 261 10.18 -6.62 -19.35
CA LEU A 261 9.87 -6.04 -20.65
C LEU A 261 10.90 -4.99 -21.11
N LEU A 262 11.72 -4.47 -20.18
CA LEU A 262 12.84 -3.60 -20.54
C LEU A 262 14.09 -4.41 -20.89
N PRO A 263 15.01 -3.82 -21.69
CA PRO A 263 16.32 -4.41 -21.95
C PRO A 263 17.06 -4.74 -20.64
N PRO A 264 17.67 -5.94 -20.49
CA PRO A 264 18.24 -6.42 -19.23
C PRO A 264 19.29 -5.49 -18.60
N ASP A 265 20.04 -4.78 -19.44
CA ASP A 265 21.11 -3.85 -19.05
C ASP A 265 20.60 -2.61 -18.30
N ILE A 266 19.37 -2.16 -18.58
CA ILE A 266 18.79 -0.98 -17.93
C ILE A 266 17.60 -1.30 -17.01
N ALA A 267 17.06 -2.51 -17.09
CA ALA A 267 15.78 -2.87 -16.47
C ALA A 267 15.78 -2.60 -14.95
N GLU A 268 16.78 -3.08 -14.23
CA GLU A 268 16.86 -2.95 -12.77
C GLU A 268 16.99 -1.49 -12.33
N ALA A 269 17.87 -0.73 -12.98
CA ALA A 269 18.04 0.68 -12.70
C ALA A 269 16.74 1.48 -12.93
N ARG A 270 16.04 1.20 -14.04
CA ARG A 270 14.75 1.84 -14.35
C ARG A 270 13.67 1.47 -13.34
N VAL A 271 13.63 0.22 -12.87
CA VAL A 271 12.72 -0.21 -11.79
C VAL A 271 13.05 0.51 -10.49
N GLY A 272 14.33 0.68 -10.15
CA GLY A 272 14.77 1.41 -8.97
C GLY A 272 14.34 2.88 -8.98
N ILE A 273 14.63 3.60 -10.08
CA ILE A 273 14.22 5.00 -10.28
C ILE A 273 12.68 5.13 -10.18
N TYR A 274 11.95 4.28 -10.91
CA TYR A 274 10.49 4.28 -10.89
C TYR A 274 9.94 4.02 -9.48
N SER A 275 10.48 3.00 -8.81
CA SER A 275 10.04 2.62 -7.46
C SER A 275 10.33 3.71 -6.44
N ALA A 276 11.43 4.44 -6.56
CA ALA A 276 11.75 5.58 -5.70
C ALA A 276 10.73 6.71 -5.89
N CYS A 277 10.50 7.15 -7.12
CA CYS A 277 9.50 8.18 -7.45
C CYS A 277 8.08 7.78 -7.02
N TYR A 278 7.74 6.49 -7.13
CA TYR A 278 6.47 5.94 -6.64
C TYR A 278 6.25 6.19 -5.14
N LYS A 279 7.32 6.26 -4.32
CA LYS A 279 7.21 6.48 -2.87
C LYS A 279 6.65 7.87 -2.52
N ILE A 280 6.72 8.86 -3.41
CA ILE A 280 6.01 10.14 -3.20
C ILE A 280 4.49 9.92 -3.28
N ALA A 281 4.03 9.09 -4.23
CA ALA A 281 2.60 8.79 -4.39
C ALA A 281 2.02 7.98 -3.23
N VAL A 282 2.87 7.33 -2.43
CA VAL A 282 2.45 6.62 -1.22
C VAL A 282 1.81 7.56 -0.20
N LEU A 283 2.19 8.84 -0.13
CA LEU A 283 1.56 9.79 0.79
C LEU A 283 0.04 9.83 0.59
N MET A 284 -0.41 9.79 -0.67
CA MET A 284 -1.83 9.71 -1.01
C MET A 284 -2.43 8.39 -0.56
N VAL A 285 -1.73 7.28 -0.80
CA VAL A 285 -2.18 5.94 -0.37
C VAL A 285 -2.35 5.85 1.14
N LEU A 286 -1.43 6.41 1.92
CA LEU A 286 -1.52 6.42 3.38
C LEU A 286 -2.78 7.17 3.82
N PHE A 287 -3.03 8.37 3.32
CA PHE A 287 -4.25 9.11 3.62
C PHE A 287 -5.51 8.28 3.28
N VAL A 288 -5.56 7.70 2.09
CA VAL A 288 -6.69 6.88 1.63
C VAL A 288 -6.89 5.66 2.54
N GLN A 289 -5.82 5.03 3.01
CA GLN A 289 -5.91 3.92 3.97
C GLN A 289 -6.45 4.38 5.34
N ALA A 290 -6.01 5.54 5.85
CA ALA A 290 -6.51 6.14 7.10
C ALA A 290 -8.01 6.33 7.02
N TYR A 291 -8.42 6.96 5.93
CA TYR A 291 -9.79 7.25 5.62
C TYR A 291 -10.61 5.95 5.57
N ARG A 292 -10.13 4.93 4.84
CA ARG A 292 -10.84 3.66 4.69
C ARG A 292 -11.11 2.97 6.04
N PHE A 293 -10.15 3.02 6.96
CA PHE A 293 -10.32 2.43 8.30
C PHE A 293 -11.46 3.07 9.09
N ALA A 294 -11.66 4.38 8.97
CA ALA A 294 -12.76 5.08 9.64
C ALA A 294 -14.07 5.02 8.83
N ALA A 295 -13.98 5.06 7.50
CA ALA A 295 -15.12 5.15 6.60
C ALA A 295 -15.97 3.88 6.57
N GLU A 296 -15.36 2.69 6.57
CA GLU A 296 -16.12 1.44 6.50
C GLU A 296 -17.10 1.29 7.67
N PRO A 297 -16.68 1.35 8.96
CA PRO A 297 -17.62 1.29 10.09
C PRO A 297 -18.66 2.42 10.05
N PHE A 298 -18.25 3.62 9.64
CA PHE A 298 -19.14 4.76 9.52
C PHE A 298 -20.28 4.52 8.51
N PHE A 299 -19.96 4.01 7.32
CA PHE A 299 -20.95 3.71 6.29
C PHE A 299 -21.88 2.58 6.71
N PHE A 300 -21.37 1.51 7.33
CA PHE A 300 -22.24 0.43 7.83
C PHE A 300 -23.19 0.90 8.93
N ALA A 301 -22.73 1.75 9.86
CA ALA A 301 -23.56 2.30 10.92
C ALA A 301 -24.67 3.20 10.38
N LEU A 302 -24.38 3.99 9.33
CA LEU A 302 -25.33 4.93 8.75
C LEU A 302 -26.35 4.25 7.82
N MET A 303 -26.10 3.02 7.37
CA MET A 303 -26.98 2.30 6.42
C MET A 303 -28.45 2.22 6.89
N LYS A 304 -28.69 2.26 8.20
CA LYS A 304 -30.03 2.19 8.80
C LYS A 304 -30.80 3.52 8.73
N ASP A 305 -30.12 4.63 8.45
CA ASP A 305 -30.72 5.96 8.42
C ASP A 305 -31.39 6.23 7.06
N LYS A 306 -32.54 6.91 7.09
CA LYS A 306 -33.32 7.24 5.87
C LYS A 306 -32.52 8.10 4.88
N ASP A 307 -31.62 8.96 5.38
CA ASP A 307 -30.83 9.90 4.58
C ASP A 307 -29.41 9.41 4.27
N ALA A 308 -29.10 8.13 4.53
CA ALA A 308 -27.74 7.59 4.41
C ALA A 308 -27.08 7.92 3.07
N LYS A 309 -27.82 7.77 1.97
CA LYS A 309 -27.32 8.02 0.60
C LYS A 309 -26.93 9.48 0.37
N VAL A 310 -27.69 10.44 0.91
CA VAL A 310 -27.38 11.87 0.79
C VAL A 310 -26.10 12.18 1.56
N VAL A 311 -25.94 11.59 2.75
CA VAL A 311 -24.72 11.73 3.54
C VAL A 311 -23.53 11.08 2.81
N TYR A 312 -23.71 9.94 2.14
CA TYR A 312 -22.64 9.31 1.36
C TYR A 312 -22.16 10.20 0.21
N ALA A 313 -23.09 10.83 -0.52
CA ALA A 313 -22.77 11.79 -1.56
C ALA A 313 -21.98 12.98 -0.98
N ARG A 314 -22.40 13.51 0.17
CA ARG A 314 -21.68 14.61 0.83
C ARG A 314 -20.30 14.20 1.32
N VAL A 315 -20.14 12.98 1.86
CA VAL A 315 -18.84 12.44 2.27
C VAL A 315 -17.89 12.33 1.07
N MET A 316 -18.39 11.91 -0.10
CA MET A 316 -17.60 11.90 -1.33
C MET A 316 -17.11 13.30 -1.73
N ASP A 317 -17.96 14.32 -1.64
CA ASP A 317 -17.57 15.70 -1.97
C ASP A 317 -16.39 16.17 -1.10
N TYR A 318 -16.49 16.00 0.23
CA TYR A 318 -15.40 16.36 1.15
C TYR A 318 -14.16 15.49 0.96
N PHE A 319 -14.34 14.20 0.63
CA PHE A 319 -13.23 13.32 0.32
C PHE A 319 -12.46 13.84 -0.89
N ILE A 320 -13.16 14.20 -1.99
CA ILE A 320 -12.55 14.75 -3.21
C ILE A 320 -11.80 16.04 -2.93
N ILE A 321 -12.40 16.97 -2.18
CA ILE A 321 -11.73 18.21 -1.75
C ILE A 321 -10.42 17.88 -1.02
N THR A 322 -10.46 16.92 -0.10
CA THR A 322 -9.29 16.57 0.71
C THR A 322 -8.19 15.91 -0.12
N VAL A 323 -8.52 14.96 -0.99
CA VAL A 323 -7.52 14.29 -1.83
C VAL A 323 -6.96 15.20 -2.92
N SER A 324 -7.79 16.11 -3.48
CA SER A 324 -7.35 17.17 -4.38
C SER A 324 -6.40 18.14 -3.68
N LEU A 325 -6.69 18.52 -2.42
CA LEU A 325 -5.80 19.35 -1.63
C LEU A 325 -4.45 18.66 -1.39
N ILE A 326 -4.46 17.38 -1.03
CA ILE A 326 -3.21 16.60 -0.85
C ILE A 326 -2.44 16.51 -2.17
N PHE A 327 -3.14 16.28 -3.29
CA PHE A 327 -2.52 16.29 -4.61
C PHE A 327 -1.84 17.64 -4.91
N LEU A 328 -2.54 18.75 -4.72
CA LEU A 328 -2.01 20.09 -4.98
C LEU A 328 -0.84 20.43 -4.06
N VAL A 329 -0.96 20.18 -2.76
CA VAL A 329 0.15 20.42 -1.82
C VAL A 329 1.38 19.61 -2.24
N THR A 330 1.22 18.32 -2.53
CA THR A 330 2.36 17.50 -2.93
C THR A 330 2.96 17.94 -4.27
N MET A 331 2.13 18.29 -5.27
CA MET A 331 2.62 18.65 -6.61
C MET A 331 3.22 20.05 -6.66
N LEU A 332 2.57 21.04 -6.04
CA LEU A 332 3.02 22.43 -6.04
C LEU A 332 4.30 22.61 -5.22
N TYR A 333 4.52 21.77 -4.21
CA TYR A 333 5.74 21.76 -3.41
C TYR A 333 6.69 20.60 -3.75
N LEU A 334 6.47 19.91 -4.88
CA LEU A 334 7.25 18.72 -5.25
C LEU A 334 8.73 19.04 -5.35
N ASP A 335 9.08 20.03 -6.16
CA ASP A 335 10.47 20.42 -6.44
C ASP A 335 11.14 21.13 -5.24
N TYR A 336 10.36 21.56 -4.23
CA TYR A 336 10.87 22.31 -3.06
C TYR A 336 11.04 21.47 -1.80
N ILE A 337 10.19 20.46 -1.59
CA ILE A 337 10.15 19.69 -0.34
C ILE A 337 10.18 18.19 -0.64
N PHE A 338 9.19 17.71 -1.41
CA PHE A 338 8.95 16.27 -1.51
C PHE A 338 10.01 15.51 -2.31
N ILE A 339 10.62 16.14 -3.32
CA ILE A 339 11.65 15.48 -4.14
C ILE A 339 12.92 15.16 -3.34
N TYR A 340 13.18 15.90 -2.26
CA TYR A 340 14.32 15.65 -1.36
C TYR A 340 14.17 14.39 -0.51
N PHE A 341 12.97 13.79 -0.47
CA PHE A 341 12.76 12.48 0.13
C PHE A 341 13.46 11.35 -0.64
N ILE A 342 13.87 11.63 -1.89
CA ILE A 342 14.53 10.68 -2.78
C ILE A 342 15.93 11.19 -3.09
N GLY A 343 16.93 10.31 -3.05
CA GLY A 343 18.30 10.64 -3.43
C GLY A 343 18.41 11.15 -4.87
N PRO A 344 19.40 12.02 -5.17
CA PRO A 344 19.49 12.74 -6.44
C PRO A 344 19.52 11.84 -7.68
N GLU A 345 20.20 10.69 -7.59
CA GLU A 345 20.32 9.73 -8.71
C GLU A 345 18.97 9.14 -9.13
N PHE A 346 18.00 9.07 -8.23
CA PHE A 346 16.69 8.44 -8.48
C PHE A 346 15.62 9.41 -9.01
N ARG A 347 15.95 10.70 -9.18
CA ARG A 347 14.98 11.76 -9.50
C ARG A 347 14.65 11.88 -11.00
N SER A 348 15.32 11.11 -11.87
CA SER A 348 15.14 11.18 -13.32
C SER A 348 13.71 10.81 -13.78
N ALA A 349 12.98 10.00 -13.00
CA ALA A 349 11.57 9.69 -13.26
C ALA A 349 10.57 10.66 -12.61
N ARG A 350 10.96 11.88 -12.21
CA ARG A 350 10.03 12.83 -11.55
C ARG A 350 8.72 13.07 -12.29
N GLY A 351 8.72 12.96 -13.63
CA GLY A 351 7.53 13.12 -14.48
C GLY A 351 6.44 12.06 -14.26
N VAL A 352 6.77 10.94 -13.61
CA VAL A 352 5.83 9.88 -13.22
C VAL A 352 4.98 10.27 -12.01
N ILE A 353 5.51 11.11 -11.12
CA ILE A 353 4.91 11.42 -9.82
C ILE A 353 3.49 12.00 -9.95
N PRO A 354 3.22 12.98 -10.83
CA PRO A 354 1.87 13.52 -11.00
C PRO A 354 0.87 12.47 -11.51
N ILE A 355 1.30 11.60 -12.43
CA ILE A 355 0.46 10.55 -13.01
C ILE A 355 0.06 9.55 -11.94
N LEU A 356 1.03 9.07 -11.15
CA LEU A 356 0.77 8.13 -10.06
C LEU A 356 -0.07 8.75 -8.95
N MET A 357 0.16 10.00 -8.58
CA MET A 357 -0.64 10.70 -7.58
C MET A 357 -2.10 10.83 -8.01
N MET A 358 -2.35 11.15 -9.28
CA MET A 358 -3.70 11.17 -9.84
C MET A 358 -4.31 9.77 -9.89
N ALA A 359 -3.53 8.75 -10.24
CA ALA A 359 -3.96 7.36 -10.20
C ALA A 359 -4.41 6.94 -8.79
N LYS A 360 -3.62 7.28 -7.74
CA LYS A 360 -3.96 7.00 -6.34
C LYS A 360 -5.14 7.82 -5.82
N LEU A 361 -5.34 9.03 -6.35
CA LEU A 361 -6.54 9.82 -6.11
C LEU A 361 -7.78 9.05 -6.62
N PHE A 362 -7.75 8.55 -7.86
CA PHE A 362 -8.85 7.75 -8.42
C PHE A 362 -9.08 6.43 -7.68
N LEU A 363 -8.01 5.79 -7.21
CA LEU A 363 -8.14 4.63 -6.32
C LEU A 363 -8.89 5.00 -5.02
N GLY A 364 -8.62 6.17 -4.44
CA GLY A 364 -9.34 6.70 -3.29
C GLY A 364 -10.83 6.95 -3.56
N ILE A 365 -11.16 7.54 -4.71
CA ILE A 365 -12.55 7.74 -5.15
C ILE A 365 -13.23 6.40 -5.36
N TYR A 366 -12.56 5.45 -6.02
CA TYR A 366 -13.04 4.09 -6.20
C TYR A 366 -13.39 3.46 -4.86
N PHE A 367 -12.53 3.54 -3.84
CA PHE A 367 -12.84 2.94 -2.53
C PHE A 367 -14.13 3.48 -1.92
N ASN A 368 -14.37 4.80 -2.03
CA ASN A 368 -15.62 5.40 -1.58
C ASN A 368 -16.83 4.86 -2.33
N ILE A 369 -16.76 4.80 -3.66
CA ILE A 369 -17.83 4.26 -4.49
C ILE A 369 -18.08 2.79 -4.13
N SER A 370 -17.00 2.01 -4.02
CA SER A 370 -16.98 0.57 -3.87
C SER A 370 -17.70 0.05 -2.62
N ILE A 371 -18.01 0.92 -1.65
CA ILE A 371 -18.76 0.54 -0.45
C ILE A 371 -20.11 -0.10 -0.79
N TRP A 372 -20.73 0.28 -1.93
CA TRP A 372 -22.04 -0.24 -2.34
C TRP A 372 -22.10 -1.77 -2.42
N TYR A 373 -21.05 -2.44 -2.92
CA TYR A 373 -21.10 -3.90 -3.05
C TYR A 373 -21.02 -4.59 -1.68
N LYS A 374 -20.42 -3.95 -0.68
CA LYS A 374 -20.39 -4.46 0.70
C LYS A 374 -21.74 -4.25 1.37
N LEU A 375 -22.32 -3.06 1.20
CA LEU A 375 -23.62 -2.70 1.79
C LEU A 375 -24.77 -3.53 1.22
N THR A 376 -24.71 -3.89 -0.07
CA THR A 376 -25.74 -4.70 -0.75
C THR A 376 -25.47 -6.20 -0.73
N GLY A 377 -24.36 -6.65 -0.12
CA GLY A 377 -23.95 -8.05 -0.09
C GLY A 377 -23.47 -8.63 -1.44
N LYS A 378 -23.26 -7.80 -2.46
CA LYS A 378 -22.86 -8.20 -3.83
C LYS A 378 -21.34 -8.15 -4.05
N THR A 379 -20.56 -8.71 -3.13
CA THR A 379 -19.09 -8.62 -3.10
C THR A 379 -18.37 -9.15 -4.36
N MET A 380 -19.00 -10.05 -5.12
CA MET A 380 -18.45 -10.55 -6.39
C MET A 380 -18.22 -9.45 -7.43
N TRP A 381 -19.01 -8.38 -7.42
CA TRP A 381 -18.76 -7.22 -8.31
C TRP A 381 -17.46 -6.50 -7.95
N GLY A 382 -17.12 -6.42 -6.66
CA GLY A 382 -15.84 -5.87 -6.22
C GLY A 382 -14.65 -6.66 -6.77
N ALA A 383 -14.74 -7.99 -6.73
CA ALA A 383 -13.74 -8.87 -7.33
C ALA A 383 -13.65 -8.68 -8.86
N LEU A 384 -14.80 -8.66 -9.56
CA LEU A 384 -14.83 -8.49 -11.01
C LEU A 384 -14.21 -7.17 -11.46
N ILE A 385 -14.55 -6.05 -10.81
CA ILE A 385 -13.99 -4.74 -11.14
C ILE A 385 -12.46 -4.73 -10.93
N THR A 386 -11.99 -5.38 -9.87
CA THR A 386 -10.55 -5.49 -9.58
C THR A 386 -9.82 -6.33 -10.62
N ILE A 387 -10.43 -7.43 -11.09
CA ILE A 387 -9.90 -8.26 -12.18
C ILE A 387 -9.84 -7.48 -13.50
N ILE A 388 -10.89 -6.72 -13.83
CA ILE A 388 -10.88 -5.86 -15.02
C ILE A 388 -9.77 -4.82 -14.93
N GLY A 389 -9.58 -4.21 -13.76
CA GLY A 389 -8.44 -3.33 -13.49
C GLY A 389 -7.10 -4.02 -13.77
N ALA A 390 -6.94 -5.27 -13.29
CA ALA A 390 -5.71 -6.05 -13.50
C ALA A 390 -5.47 -6.34 -14.99
N ILE A 391 -6.51 -6.70 -15.73
CA ILE A 391 -6.42 -6.91 -17.18
C ILE A 391 -6.00 -5.62 -17.89
N VAL A 392 -6.60 -4.48 -17.54
CA VAL A 392 -6.24 -3.17 -18.11
C VAL A 392 -4.79 -2.82 -17.77
N SER A 393 -4.38 -2.98 -16.52
CA SER A 393 -3.02 -2.70 -16.06
C SER A 393 -2.00 -3.56 -16.81
N VAL A 394 -2.17 -4.88 -16.84
CA VAL A 394 -1.25 -5.80 -17.51
C VAL A 394 -1.23 -5.56 -19.01
N GLY A 395 -2.39 -5.42 -19.65
CA GLY A 395 -2.49 -5.18 -21.09
C GLY A 395 -1.79 -3.90 -21.53
N LEU A 396 -1.98 -2.80 -20.79
CA LEU A 396 -1.32 -1.52 -21.09
C LEU A 396 0.19 -1.56 -20.82
N ASN A 397 0.63 -2.24 -19.77
CA ASN A 397 2.06 -2.42 -19.50
C ASN A 397 2.75 -3.24 -20.61
N ILE A 398 2.15 -4.36 -21.04
CA ILE A 398 2.65 -5.17 -22.16
C ILE A 398 2.70 -4.36 -23.45
N TYR A 399 1.73 -3.46 -23.66
CA TYR A 399 1.68 -2.62 -24.86
C TYR A 399 2.68 -1.44 -24.84
N TRP A 400 2.81 -0.73 -23.72
CA TRP A 400 3.61 0.50 -23.62
C TRP A 400 5.04 0.31 -23.16
N ILE A 401 5.39 -0.73 -22.40
CA ILE A 401 6.79 -0.89 -21.93
C ILE A 401 7.75 -1.27 -23.07
N PRO A 402 7.48 -2.31 -23.91
CA PRO A 402 8.46 -2.83 -24.88
C PRO A 402 8.64 -1.96 -26.13
N ARG A 403 7.68 -1.09 -26.46
CA ARG A 403 7.62 -0.38 -27.75
C ARG A 403 8.53 0.87 -27.77
N SER A 404 9.81 0.65 -27.45
CA SER A 404 11.03 1.44 -27.68
C SER A 404 11.03 2.28 -28.98
N PRO A 405 11.92 3.25 -29.22
CA PRO A 405 12.50 4.33 -28.41
C PRO A 405 12.08 5.75 -28.93
N ASP A 406 11.21 5.82 -29.95
CA ASP A 406 11.00 7.03 -30.78
C ASP A 406 9.63 7.74 -30.61
N HIS A 407 8.81 7.37 -29.61
CA HIS A 407 7.57 8.08 -29.27
C HIS A 407 7.53 8.57 -27.81
N LEU A 408 6.65 9.54 -27.60
CA LEU A 408 6.59 10.44 -26.44
C LEU A 408 6.21 9.81 -25.09
N ILE A 409 5.92 8.51 -24.98
CA ILE A 409 5.45 7.88 -23.72
C ILE A 409 6.04 6.46 -23.56
N TYR A 410 7.28 6.29 -23.07
CA TYR A 410 7.89 4.95 -22.93
C TYR A 410 8.64 4.65 -21.62
N GLY A 411 8.81 3.35 -21.35
CA GLY A 411 9.43 2.79 -20.15
C GLY A 411 8.55 2.93 -18.90
N TYR A 412 9.15 3.39 -17.80
CA TYR A 412 8.42 3.58 -16.53
C TYR A 412 7.27 4.60 -16.61
N ILE A 413 7.28 5.51 -17.60
CA ILE A 413 6.19 6.50 -17.78
C ILE A 413 4.94 5.80 -18.31
N GLY A 414 5.10 4.89 -19.28
CA GLY A 414 4.00 4.07 -19.77
C GLY A 414 3.39 3.22 -18.65
N SER A 415 4.23 2.69 -17.77
CA SER A 415 3.77 1.94 -16.58
C SER A 415 2.93 2.80 -15.64
N ALA A 416 3.33 4.06 -15.40
CA ALA A 416 2.55 5.01 -14.62
C ALA A 416 1.16 5.28 -15.23
N TRP A 417 1.09 5.46 -16.54
CA TRP A 417 -0.18 5.62 -17.26
C TRP A 417 -1.04 4.37 -17.19
N ALA A 418 -0.44 3.17 -17.28
CA ALA A 418 -1.18 1.93 -17.11
C ALA A 418 -1.87 1.86 -15.74
N THR A 419 -1.18 2.26 -14.66
CA THR A 419 -1.78 2.39 -13.33
C THR A 419 -2.90 3.43 -13.29
N PHE A 420 -2.71 4.58 -13.94
CA PHE A 420 -3.74 5.63 -14.05
C PHE A 420 -5.01 5.12 -14.72
N PHE A 421 -4.89 4.46 -15.88
CA PHE A 421 -6.04 3.93 -16.62
C PHE A 421 -6.70 2.75 -15.89
N CYS A 422 -5.91 1.89 -15.23
CA CYS A 422 -6.43 0.83 -14.36
C CYS A 422 -7.38 1.40 -13.29
N TYR A 423 -6.92 2.35 -12.47
CA TYR A 423 -7.77 2.89 -11.40
C TYR A 423 -8.88 3.79 -11.92
N SER A 424 -8.68 4.48 -13.06
CA SER A 424 -9.75 5.20 -13.76
C SER A 424 -10.87 4.25 -14.18
N ALA A 425 -10.53 3.13 -14.81
CA ALA A 425 -11.50 2.12 -15.24
C ALA A 425 -12.24 1.52 -14.04
N MET A 426 -11.52 1.19 -12.95
CA MET A 426 -12.13 0.70 -11.71
C MET A 426 -13.12 1.71 -11.11
N MET A 427 -12.75 2.99 -11.06
CA MET A 427 -13.60 4.09 -10.58
C MET A 427 -14.87 4.23 -11.43
N ILE A 428 -14.72 4.29 -12.75
CA ILE A 428 -15.83 4.46 -13.70
C ILE A 428 -16.78 3.27 -13.62
N LEU A 429 -16.27 2.03 -13.71
CA LEU A 429 -17.08 0.82 -13.60
C LEU A 429 -17.77 0.72 -12.24
N GLY A 430 -17.04 1.02 -11.16
CA GLY A 430 -17.59 1.07 -9.81
C GLY A 430 -18.77 2.04 -9.71
N TYR A 431 -18.67 3.22 -10.34
CA TYR A 431 -19.73 4.21 -10.38
C TYR A 431 -20.93 3.74 -11.21
N LEU A 432 -20.70 3.34 -12.46
CA LEU A 432 -21.77 2.95 -13.39
C LEU A 432 -22.58 1.76 -12.86
N ILE A 433 -21.88 0.73 -12.39
CA ILE A 433 -22.53 -0.46 -11.80
C ILE A 433 -23.17 -0.11 -10.46
N GLY A 434 -22.51 0.72 -9.65
CA GLY A 434 -23.02 1.19 -8.37
C GLY A 434 -24.34 1.95 -8.50
N GLN A 435 -24.49 2.81 -9.52
CA GLN A 435 -25.74 3.52 -9.78
C GLN A 435 -26.92 2.57 -10.09
N ARG A 436 -26.65 1.41 -10.69
CA ARG A 436 -27.68 0.41 -10.99
C ARG A 436 -28.17 -0.33 -9.74
N TYR A 437 -27.27 -0.67 -8.82
CA TYR A 437 -27.61 -1.49 -7.64
C TYR A 437 -27.87 -0.70 -6.36
N PHE A 438 -27.22 0.44 -6.20
CA PHE A 438 -27.31 1.29 -5.01
C PHE A 438 -27.14 2.76 -5.40
N PRO A 439 -28.17 3.39 -5.99
CA PRO A 439 -28.06 4.75 -6.52
C PRO A 439 -27.83 5.74 -5.40
N ILE A 440 -26.63 6.32 -5.37
CA ILE A 440 -26.22 7.41 -4.47
C ILE A 440 -26.21 8.69 -5.32
N PRO A 441 -26.87 9.77 -4.87
CA PRO A 441 -27.00 11.01 -5.64
C PRO A 441 -25.70 11.84 -5.60
N TYR A 442 -24.62 11.32 -6.19
CA TYR A 442 -23.33 12.03 -6.29
C TYR A 442 -23.48 13.26 -7.18
N ASN A 443 -22.91 14.39 -6.75
CA ASN A 443 -22.90 15.61 -7.54
C ASN A 443 -21.79 15.58 -8.59
N LEU A 444 -22.01 14.87 -9.70
CA LEU A 444 -20.99 14.69 -10.75
C LEU A 444 -20.43 16.01 -11.29
N LYS A 445 -21.26 17.04 -11.44
CA LYS A 445 -20.82 18.37 -11.93
C LYS A 445 -19.77 18.96 -10.98
N LYS A 446 -20.03 18.88 -9.68
CA LYS A 446 -19.10 19.35 -8.63
C LYS A 446 -17.83 18.50 -8.59
N ILE A 447 -17.95 17.18 -8.66
CA ILE A 447 -16.81 16.25 -8.68
C ILE A 447 -15.89 16.54 -9.87
N ILE A 448 -16.44 16.57 -11.08
CA ILE A 448 -15.68 16.83 -12.31
C ILE A 448 -15.11 18.25 -12.28
N GLY A 449 -15.88 19.24 -11.80
CA GLY A 449 -15.41 20.63 -11.66
C GLY A 449 -14.22 20.76 -10.70
N LEU A 450 -14.26 20.09 -9.55
CA LEU A 450 -13.16 20.12 -8.57
C LEU A 450 -11.91 19.40 -9.09
N LEU A 451 -12.06 18.24 -9.74
CA LEU A 451 -10.94 17.52 -10.36
C LEU A 451 -10.33 18.30 -11.52
N GLY A 452 -11.19 18.92 -12.36
CA GLY A 452 -10.77 19.81 -13.44
C GLY A 452 -10.02 21.03 -12.92
N LEU A 453 -10.52 21.67 -11.87
CA LEU A 453 -9.82 22.78 -11.19
C LEU A 453 -8.45 22.34 -10.63
N THR A 454 -8.39 21.16 -10.02
CA THR A 454 -7.15 20.58 -9.49
C THR A 454 -6.11 20.41 -10.60
N ALA A 455 -6.52 19.81 -11.74
CA ALA A 455 -5.66 19.63 -12.89
C ALA A 455 -5.23 20.97 -13.51
N LEU A 456 -6.16 21.91 -13.66
CA LEU A 456 -5.90 23.25 -14.20
C LEU A 456 -4.86 23.99 -13.36
N ILE A 457 -5.04 24.04 -12.03
CA ILE A 457 -4.08 24.71 -11.13
C ILE A 457 -2.69 24.10 -11.23
N TYR A 458 -2.60 22.77 -11.25
CA TYR A 458 -1.32 22.09 -11.41
C TYR A 458 -0.65 22.44 -12.75
N ILE A 459 -1.39 22.39 -13.85
CA ILE A 459 -0.88 22.72 -15.19
C ILE A 459 -0.43 24.19 -15.23
N THR A 460 -1.22 25.12 -14.70
CA THR A 460 -0.88 26.55 -14.60
C THR A 460 0.40 26.76 -13.79
N SER A 461 0.58 26.08 -12.65
CA SER A 461 1.81 26.13 -11.86
C SER A 461 3.04 25.70 -12.67
N ARG A 462 2.92 24.67 -13.53
CA ARG A 462 4.02 24.24 -14.39
C ARG A 462 4.37 25.26 -15.49
N PHE A 463 3.37 25.95 -16.03
CA PHE A 463 3.61 27.02 -17.01
C PHE A 463 4.18 28.30 -16.37
N LEU A 464 3.83 28.61 -15.13
CA LEU A 464 4.31 29.77 -14.37
C LEU A 464 5.57 29.47 -13.55
N ALA A 465 6.23 28.34 -13.78
CA ALA A 465 7.41 27.96 -12.99
C ALA A 465 8.57 28.95 -13.22
N VAL A 466 9.10 29.50 -12.13
CA VAL A 466 10.21 30.48 -12.13
C VAL A 466 11.41 29.88 -11.40
N GLU A 467 12.63 30.19 -11.85
CA GLU A 467 13.88 29.74 -11.21
C GLU A 467 14.08 30.32 -9.80
N ASN A 468 13.57 31.53 -9.54
CA ASN A 468 13.64 32.14 -8.22
C ASN A 468 12.75 31.39 -7.22
N LEU A 469 13.40 30.78 -6.21
CA LEU A 469 12.75 29.97 -5.18
C LEU A 469 11.60 30.70 -4.48
N PHE A 470 11.82 31.95 -4.05
CA PHE A 470 10.82 32.72 -3.30
C PHE A 470 9.59 33.03 -4.16
N LEU A 471 9.82 33.48 -5.40
CA LEU A 471 8.73 33.75 -6.34
C LEU A 471 7.95 32.48 -6.71
N GLY A 472 8.65 31.36 -6.94
CA GLY A 472 8.01 30.07 -7.22
C GLY A 472 7.11 29.59 -6.08
N ILE A 473 7.60 29.66 -4.83
CA ILE A 473 6.81 29.34 -3.64
C ILE A 473 5.61 30.28 -3.50
N LEU A 474 5.79 31.58 -3.74
CA LEU A 474 4.72 32.57 -3.66
C LEU A 474 3.61 32.28 -4.68
N ILE A 475 3.95 32.06 -5.96
CA ILE A 475 3.00 31.71 -7.03
C ILE A 475 2.22 30.44 -6.65
N ASN A 476 2.93 29.40 -6.22
CA ASN A 476 2.31 28.13 -5.86
C ASN A 476 1.41 28.26 -4.61
N THR A 477 1.80 29.08 -3.64
CA THR A 477 0.96 29.41 -2.47
C THR A 477 -0.29 30.17 -2.89
N SER A 478 -0.18 31.16 -3.79
CA SER A 478 -1.33 31.91 -4.31
C SER A 478 -2.30 31.01 -5.07
N LEU A 479 -1.80 30.09 -5.89
CA LEU A 479 -2.61 29.10 -6.60
C LEU A 479 -3.33 28.13 -5.64
N LEU A 480 -2.65 27.71 -4.57
CA LEU A 480 -3.26 26.89 -3.52
C LEU A 480 -4.36 27.66 -2.76
N ILE A 481 -4.12 28.93 -2.44
CA ILE A 481 -5.13 29.80 -1.81
C ILE A 481 -6.33 29.98 -2.75
N LEU A 482 -6.10 30.17 -4.05
CA LEU A 482 -7.17 30.24 -5.05
C LEU A 482 -8.04 28.97 -5.02
N TYR A 483 -7.44 27.79 -4.98
CA TYR A 483 -8.19 26.53 -4.81
C TYR A 483 -9.07 26.56 -3.55
N LEU A 484 -8.50 26.93 -2.41
CA LEU A 484 -9.22 26.98 -1.13
C LEU A 484 -10.36 28.02 -1.15
N VAL A 485 -10.17 29.17 -1.78
CA VAL A 485 -11.20 30.19 -1.95
C VAL A 485 -12.34 29.67 -2.81
N VAL A 486 -12.05 29.03 -3.95
CA VAL A 486 -13.08 28.44 -4.81
C VAL A 486 -13.86 27.37 -4.06
N VAL A 487 -13.18 26.48 -3.32
CA VAL A 487 -13.82 25.48 -2.46
C VAL A 487 -14.72 26.15 -1.41
N ALA A 488 -14.23 27.19 -0.73
CA ALA A 488 -15.00 27.90 0.29
C ALA A 488 -16.25 28.59 -0.27
N LEU A 489 -16.19 29.09 -1.51
CA LEU A 489 -17.34 29.69 -2.21
C LEU A 489 -18.36 28.62 -2.62
N VAL A 490 -17.91 27.50 -3.20
CA VAL A 490 -18.77 26.39 -3.61
C VAL A 490 -19.46 25.74 -2.40
N GLU A 491 -18.73 25.59 -1.29
CA GLU A 491 -19.22 24.95 -0.05
C GLU A 491 -19.76 25.93 0.98
N ARG A 492 -19.95 27.21 0.62
CA ARG A 492 -20.31 28.28 1.56
C ARG A 492 -21.49 27.90 2.47
N LYS A 493 -22.54 27.30 1.90
CA LYS A 493 -23.75 26.89 2.65
C LYS A 493 -23.44 25.80 3.68
N ASP A 494 -22.65 24.81 3.30
CA ASP A 494 -22.30 23.68 4.16
C ASP A 494 -21.26 24.09 5.22
N ILE A 495 -20.27 24.93 4.87
CA ILE A 495 -19.28 25.48 5.81
C ILE A 495 -19.95 26.36 6.86
N VAL A 496 -20.87 27.25 6.46
CA VAL A 496 -21.62 28.08 7.42
C VAL A 496 -22.44 27.21 8.36
N SER A 497 -23.07 26.13 7.87
CA SER A 497 -23.81 25.17 8.71
C SER A 497 -22.91 24.42 9.70
N LEU A 498 -21.67 24.12 9.30
CA LEU A 498 -20.66 23.50 10.16
C LEU A 498 -20.24 24.47 11.26
N ILE A 499 -19.89 25.71 10.92
CA ILE A 499 -19.42 26.74 11.86
C ILE A 499 -20.53 27.10 12.88
N THR A 500 -21.79 27.22 12.46
CA THR A 500 -22.90 27.46 13.39
C THR A 500 -23.10 26.28 14.35
N SER A 501 -22.89 25.04 13.90
CA SER A 501 -22.89 23.87 14.79
C SER A 501 -21.72 23.84 15.79
N PHE A 502 -20.62 24.55 15.52
CA PHE A 502 -19.52 24.76 16.48
C PHE A 502 -19.85 25.82 17.53
N ARG A 503 -20.60 26.88 17.18
CA ARG A 503 -21.02 27.94 18.12
C ARG A 503 -22.18 27.54 19.03
N GLY A 504 -23.05 26.62 18.61
CA GLY A 504 -24.20 26.16 19.41
C GLY A 504 -23.88 25.18 20.57
N LYS A 505 -22.61 24.99 20.95
CA LYS A 505 -22.18 24.09 22.04
C LYS A 505 -21.48 24.79 23.20
N THR A 506 -21.49 26.12 23.24
CA THR A 506 -20.97 26.95 24.35
C THR A 506 -22.09 27.74 25.04
N GLY A 507 -23.23 27.07 25.28
CA GLY A 507 -24.34 27.60 26.05
C GLY A 507 -24.77 26.57 27.08
#